data_AF-A0A396SF20-F1
#
_entry.id   AF-A0A396SF20-F1
#
_cell.length_a   1.000
_cell.length_b   1.000
_cell.length_c   1.000
_cell.angle_alpha   90.00
_cell.angle_beta   90.00
_cell.angle_gamma   90.00
#
_symmetry.space_group_name_H-M   'P 1'
#
loop_
_entity.id
_entity.type
_entity.pdbx_description
1 polymer ?
#
loop_
_entity_poly.entity_id
_entity_poly.type
_entity_poly.pdbx_seq_one_letter_code
_entity_poly.pdbx_strand_id
1 'polypeptide(L)'
;MRALFETTGAIALAHKKYIQFKEQVLTSEEFDSILLKLYLGTKDKINLPDSPDPFNVMKLIDAADHFLKKKYGYTDTKFRKGYDQLSELTHPNSFGYFLGHKISKDLKNIQFTDDNEEFPLTDYELEAFTFTTHFYKEIFIELRELVVQNEELPFAEFKS
;
A
#
# COMPACT_ATOMS: atom_id res chain seq x y z
N MET A 1 -11.21 6.74 -1.98
CA MET A 1 -10.66 5.36 -1.97
C MET A 1 -9.15 5.27 -2.18
N ARG A 2 -8.55 5.92 -3.18
CA ARG A 2 -7.11 5.71 -3.51
C ARG A 2 -6.18 5.98 -2.34
N ALA A 3 -6.36 7.12 -1.67
CA ALA A 3 -5.60 7.46 -0.47
C ALA A 3 -5.66 6.39 0.63
N LEU A 4 -6.80 5.70 0.81
CA LEU A 4 -6.91 4.62 1.80
C LEU A 4 -5.99 3.43 1.47
N PHE A 5 -5.91 3.03 0.20
CA PHE A 5 -4.98 2.00 -0.23
C PHE A 5 -3.53 2.45 -0.02
N GLU A 6 -3.19 3.67 -0.41
CA GLU A 6 -1.82 4.19 -0.29
C GLU A 6 -1.40 4.32 1.18
N THR A 7 -2.28 4.82 2.05
CA THR A 7 -2.05 4.89 3.50
C THR A 7 -1.92 3.50 4.12
N THR A 8 -2.74 2.54 3.69
CA THR A 8 -2.63 1.13 4.15
C THR A 8 -1.31 0.51 3.70
N GLY A 9 -0.88 0.77 2.46
CA GLY A 9 0.43 0.34 1.97
C GLY A 9 1.58 1.01 2.72
N ALA A 10 1.45 2.29 3.08
CA ALA A 10 2.45 3.01 3.86
C ALA A 10 2.62 2.41 5.26
N ILE A 11 1.52 2.12 5.98
CA ILE A 11 1.60 1.48 7.29
C ILE A 11 2.09 0.03 7.19
N ALA A 12 1.74 -0.69 6.13
CA ALA A 12 2.29 -2.02 5.85
C ALA A 12 3.79 -1.99 5.61
N LEU A 13 4.28 -0.99 4.87
CA LEU A 13 5.71 -0.80 4.65
C LEU A 13 6.40 -0.47 5.98
N ALA A 14 5.86 0.45 6.78
CA ALA A 14 6.40 0.78 8.09
C ALA A 14 6.48 -0.46 8.98
N HIS A 15 5.42 -1.27 9.04
CA HIS A 15 5.37 -2.53 9.80
C HIS A 15 6.45 -3.51 9.35
N LYS A 16 6.53 -3.77 8.04
CA LYS A 16 7.57 -4.65 7.46
C LYS A 16 8.98 -4.17 7.81
N LYS A 17 9.21 -2.86 7.72
CA LYS A 17 10.53 -2.25 7.96
C LYS A 17 10.89 -2.23 9.44
N TYR A 18 9.92 -2.04 10.32
CA TYR A 18 10.11 -2.18 11.75
C TYR A 18 10.52 -3.61 12.13
N ILE A 19 9.84 -4.64 11.60
CA ILE A 19 10.24 -6.03 11.83
C ILE A 19 11.67 -6.28 11.35
N GLN A 20 12.02 -5.84 10.14
CA GLN A 20 13.38 -5.98 9.61
C GLN A 20 14.43 -5.26 10.47
N PHE A 21 14.08 -4.12 11.06
CA PHE A 21 14.95 -3.42 12.01
C PHE A 21 15.14 -4.23 13.30
N LYS A 22 14.06 -4.76 13.90
CA LYS A 22 14.15 -5.58 15.12
C LYS A 22 14.90 -6.90 14.89
N GLU A 23 14.79 -7.46 13.68
CA GLU A 23 15.54 -8.65 13.25
C GLU A 23 16.99 -8.35 12.84
N GLN A 24 17.46 -7.10 12.99
CA GLN A 24 18.82 -6.65 12.62
C GLN A 24 19.16 -6.84 11.13
N VAL A 25 18.14 -6.91 10.27
CA VAL A 25 18.28 -6.92 8.81
C VAL A 25 18.52 -5.50 8.28
N LEU A 26 18.06 -4.48 9.01
CA LEU A 26 18.29 -3.06 8.74
C LEU A 26 19.03 -2.43 9.91
N THR A 27 19.95 -1.53 9.60
CA THR A 27 20.56 -0.64 10.59
C THR A 27 19.59 0.46 11.05
N SER A 28 19.90 1.13 12.16
CA SER A 28 19.11 2.28 12.64
C SER A 28 19.06 3.41 11.60
N GLU A 29 20.20 3.72 10.98
CA GLU A 29 20.30 4.78 9.97
C GLU A 29 19.44 4.48 8.73
N GLU A 30 19.43 3.22 8.28
CA GLU A 30 18.58 2.78 7.17
C GLU A 30 17.10 2.84 7.53
N PHE A 31 16.74 2.45 8.76
CA PHE A 31 15.37 2.50 9.22
C PHE A 31 14.87 3.94 9.35
N ASP A 32 15.67 4.83 9.94
CA ASP A 32 15.37 6.26 10.06
C ASP A 32 15.20 6.91 8.68
N SER A 33 16.08 6.62 7.73
CA SER A 33 15.97 7.08 6.34
C SER A 33 14.67 6.64 5.68
N ILE A 34 14.23 5.41 5.93
CA ILE A 34 12.95 4.88 5.44
C ILE A 34 11.76 5.62 6.07
N LEU A 35 11.77 5.85 7.39
CA LEU A 35 10.70 6.57 8.08
C LEU A 35 10.61 8.03 7.62
N LEU A 36 11.76 8.71 7.49
CA LEU A 36 11.83 10.07 6.94
C LEU A 36 11.26 10.11 5.52
N LYS A 37 11.59 9.13 4.69
CA LYS A 37 11.06 9.03 3.32
C LYS A 37 9.55 8.78 3.28
N LEU A 38 9.01 7.99 4.22
CA LEU A 38 7.57 7.79 4.36
C LEU A 38 6.85 9.07 4.81
N TYR A 39 7.46 9.85 5.69
CA TYR A 39 6.83 11.03 6.31
C TYR A 39 6.99 12.31 5.48
N LEU A 40 8.17 12.55 4.91
CA LEU A 40 8.55 13.79 4.22
C LEU A 40 8.71 13.65 2.71
N GLY A 41 8.47 12.46 2.16
CA GLY A 41 8.65 12.18 0.74
C GLY A 41 7.76 13.06 -0.14
N THR A 42 8.34 13.86 -1.03
CA THR A 42 7.58 14.68 -1.99
C THR A 42 8.27 14.79 -3.35
N LYS A 43 7.45 14.93 -4.40
CA LYS A 43 7.92 15.19 -5.77
C LYS A 43 8.17 16.68 -6.03
N ASP A 44 7.71 17.56 -5.15
CA ASP A 44 7.88 19.00 -5.30
C ASP A 44 9.29 19.43 -4.90
N LYS A 45 10.24 19.24 -5.82
CA LYS A 45 11.64 19.65 -5.64
C LYS A 45 11.88 21.14 -5.90
N ILE A 46 10.88 21.86 -6.40
CA ILE A 46 10.98 23.30 -6.63
C ILE A 46 10.85 24.02 -5.30
N ASN A 47 9.83 23.68 -4.50
CA ASN A 47 9.60 24.30 -3.20
C ASN A 47 10.36 23.60 -2.07
N LEU A 48 10.66 22.30 -2.21
CA LEU A 48 11.31 21.48 -1.18
C LEU A 48 12.47 20.66 -1.78
N PRO A 49 13.59 21.31 -2.15
CA PRO A 49 14.70 20.65 -2.86
C PRO A 49 15.36 19.53 -2.04
N ASP A 50 15.48 19.71 -0.72
CA ASP A 50 16.14 18.75 0.17
C ASP A 50 15.22 17.61 0.65
N SER A 51 13.94 17.64 0.27
CA SER A 51 13.01 16.57 0.64
C SER A 51 13.44 15.24 0.03
N PRO A 52 13.22 14.11 0.71
CA PRO A 52 13.44 12.81 0.08
C PRO A 52 12.43 12.58 -1.05
N ASP A 53 12.78 11.78 -2.05
CA ASP A 53 11.81 11.31 -3.03
C ASP A 53 10.76 10.44 -2.33
N PRO A 54 9.47 10.49 -2.70
CA PRO A 54 8.50 9.61 -2.08
C PRO A 54 8.74 8.14 -2.50
N PHE A 55 8.23 7.21 -1.70
CA PHE A 55 8.17 5.82 -2.13
C PHE A 55 7.28 5.68 -3.36
N ASN A 56 7.67 4.77 -4.27
CA ASN A 56 6.81 4.36 -5.36
C ASN A 56 5.56 3.69 -4.76
N VAL A 57 4.38 4.11 -5.20
CA VAL A 57 3.10 3.61 -4.68
C VAL A 57 2.99 2.09 -4.76
N MET A 58 3.45 1.47 -5.84
CA MET A 58 3.41 0.01 -5.99
C MET A 58 4.27 -0.70 -4.93
N LYS A 59 5.37 -0.09 -4.47
CA LYS A 59 6.15 -0.64 -3.35
C LYS A 59 5.38 -0.60 -2.03
N LEU A 60 4.51 0.40 -1.84
CA LEU A 60 3.62 0.48 -0.67
C LEU A 60 2.55 -0.61 -0.75
N ILE A 61 1.91 -0.73 -1.91
CA ILE A 61 0.87 -1.74 -2.19
C ILE A 61 1.43 -3.17 -2.02
N ASP A 62 2.62 -3.44 -2.55
CA ASP A 62 3.28 -4.74 -2.41
C ASP A 62 3.65 -5.07 -0.96
N ALA A 63 3.85 -4.05 -0.10
CA ALA A 63 4.07 -4.27 1.33
C ALA A 63 2.80 -4.75 2.05
N ALA A 64 1.62 -4.26 1.64
CA ALA A 64 0.35 -4.76 2.16
C ALA A 64 0.09 -6.21 1.72
N ASP A 65 0.35 -6.56 0.45
CA ASP A 65 0.27 -7.96 0.01
C ASP A 65 1.26 -8.87 0.75
N HIS A 66 2.46 -8.37 1.06
CA HIS A 66 3.42 -9.11 1.87
C HIS A 66 2.87 -9.40 3.28
N PHE A 67 2.22 -8.42 3.92
CA PHE A 67 1.57 -8.61 5.21
C PHE A 67 0.48 -9.69 5.13
N LEU A 68 -0.42 -9.58 4.14
CA LEU A 68 -1.50 -10.54 3.94
C LEU A 68 -0.98 -11.96 3.71
N LYS A 69 0.07 -12.11 2.92
CA LYS A 69 0.73 -13.39 2.69
C LYS A 69 1.32 -13.97 3.97
N LYS A 70 2.00 -13.15 4.78
CA LYS A 70 2.62 -13.59 6.03
C LYS A 70 1.59 -13.96 7.09
N LYS A 71 0.51 -13.19 7.22
CA LYS A 71 -0.50 -13.34 8.28
C LYS A 71 -1.56 -14.39 7.95
N TYR A 72 -2.05 -14.41 6.71
CA TYR A 72 -3.19 -15.23 6.29
C TYR A 72 -2.81 -16.36 5.32
N GLY A 73 -1.55 -16.44 4.90
CA GLY A 73 -1.12 -17.44 3.92
C GLY A 73 -1.66 -17.18 2.51
N TYR A 74 -2.18 -15.98 2.22
CA TYR A 74 -2.63 -15.63 0.88
C TYR A 74 -1.47 -15.71 -0.11
N THR A 75 -1.66 -16.47 -1.18
CA THR A 75 -0.66 -16.67 -2.23
C THR A 75 -0.80 -15.69 -3.38
N ASP A 76 -1.93 -14.99 -3.44
CA ASP A 76 -2.27 -14.00 -4.45
C ASP A 76 -2.05 -12.55 -3.97
N THR A 77 -1.88 -11.64 -4.92
CA THR A 77 -1.70 -10.19 -4.68
C THR A 77 -3.05 -9.49 -4.60
N LYS A 78 -3.84 -9.82 -3.56
CA LYS A 78 -5.21 -9.31 -3.39
C LYS A 78 -5.25 -7.79 -3.24
N PHE A 79 -4.34 -7.23 -2.46
CA PHE A 79 -4.29 -5.80 -2.20
C PHE A 79 -3.94 -5.02 -3.47
N ARG A 80 -2.94 -5.50 -4.23
CA ARG A 80 -2.60 -4.95 -5.54
C ARG A 80 -3.76 -5.02 -6.54
N LYS A 81 -4.47 -6.15 -6.63
CA LYS A 81 -5.61 -6.29 -7.54
C LYS A 81 -6.68 -5.24 -7.27
N GLY A 82 -7.04 -5.02 -6.00
CA GLY A 82 -7.98 -3.96 -5.62
C GLY A 82 -7.45 -2.56 -5.94
N TYR A 83 -6.16 -2.30 -5.73
CA TYR A 83 -5.56 -1.03 -6.10
C TYR A 83 -5.55 -0.79 -7.62
N ASP A 84 -5.26 -1.81 -8.42
CA ASP A 84 -5.22 -1.73 -9.88
C ASP A 84 -6.62 -1.49 -10.44
N GLN A 85 -7.64 -2.21 -9.96
CA GLN A 85 -9.05 -1.99 -10.32
C GLN A 85 -9.50 -0.56 -9.99
N LEU A 86 -9.13 -0.05 -8.80
CA LEU A 86 -9.45 1.32 -8.41
C LEU A 86 -8.70 2.35 -9.26
N SER A 87 -7.44 2.06 -9.59
CA SER A 87 -6.65 2.92 -10.46
C SER A 87 -7.37 3.07 -11.78
N GLU A 88 -7.78 1.97 -12.42
CA GLU A 88 -8.52 1.96 -13.69
C GLU A 88 -9.85 2.74 -13.67
N LEU A 89 -10.53 2.80 -12.52
CA LEU A 89 -11.77 3.60 -12.34
C LEU A 89 -11.50 5.10 -12.18
N THR A 90 -10.33 5.49 -11.67
CA THR A 90 -10.02 6.87 -11.29
C THR A 90 -9.08 7.56 -12.28
N HIS A 91 -8.25 6.79 -12.99
CA HIS A 91 -7.40 7.19 -14.10
C HIS A 91 -7.19 5.96 -15.00
N PRO A 92 -6.92 6.09 -16.31
CA PRO A 92 -6.30 4.98 -17.03
C PRO A 92 -5.07 4.55 -16.22
N ASN A 93 -4.88 3.25 -15.94
CA ASN A 93 -3.72 2.80 -15.16
C ASN A 93 -2.41 3.26 -15.86
N SER A 94 -1.22 3.06 -15.28
CA SER A 94 0.05 3.56 -15.87
C SER A 94 0.33 3.13 -17.31
N PHE A 95 -0.48 2.23 -17.88
CA PHE A 95 -0.44 1.79 -19.26
C PHE A 95 -1.65 2.23 -20.12
N GLY A 96 -2.54 3.09 -19.61
CA GLY A 96 -3.69 3.61 -20.38
C GLY A 96 -4.89 2.65 -20.46
N TYR A 97 -4.92 1.65 -19.60
CA TYR A 97 -5.81 0.50 -19.70
C TYR A 97 -7.12 0.69 -18.91
N PHE A 98 -8.23 0.28 -19.54
CA PHE A 98 -9.60 0.34 -19.01
C PHE A 98 -9.96 -0.97 -18.30
N LEU A 99 -10.80 -0.98 -17.27
CA LEU A 99 -11.33 -2.25 -16.75
C LEU A 99 -11.89 -3.13 -17.89
N GLY A 100 -11.46 -4.39 -17.93
CA GLY A 100 -12.00 -5.38 -18.86
C GLY A 100 -11.25 -5.55 -20.18
N HIS A 101 -9.92 -5.65 -20.16
CA HIS A 101 -9.18 -6.04 -21.37
C HIS A 101 -8.09 -7.08 -21.07
N LYS A 102 -7.96 -8.07 -21.97
CA LYS A 102 -6.79 -8.94 -22.05
C LYS A 102 -5.89 -8.45 -23.17
N ILE A 103 -4.64 -8.15 -22.84
CA ILE A 103 -3.62 -7.82 -23.83
C ILE A 103 -2.85 -9.08 -24.16
N SER A 104 -2.71 -9.36 -25.45
CA SER A 104 -1.86 -10.45 -25.90
C SER A 104 -0.39 -10.21 -25.50
N LYS A 105 0.36 -11.28 -25.26
CA LYS A 105 1.77 -11.20 -24.82
C LYS A 105 2.68 -10.41 -25.77
N ASP A 106 2.29 -10.28 -27.03
CA ASP A 106 3.01 -9.53 -28.07
C ASP A 106 2.56 -8.06 -28.18
N LEU A 107 1.65 -7.60 -27.30
CA LEU A 107 1.08 -6.25 -27.26
C LEU A 107 0.32 -5.82 -28.52
N LYS A 108 -0.01 -6.75 -29.41
CA LYS A 108 -0.67 -6.44 -30.70
C LYS A 108 -2.19 -6.52 -30.67
N ASN A 109 -2.76 -7.25 -29.72
CA ASN A 109 -4.19 -7.47 -29.62
C ASN A 109 -4.69 -7.08 -28.23
N ILE A 110 -5.73 -6.28 -28.22
CA ILE A 110 -6.49 -5.91 -27.02
C ILE A 110 -7.86 -6.56 -27.17
N GLN A 111 -8.14 -7.53 -26.31
CA GLN A 111 -9.45 -8.19 -26.23
C GLN A 111 -10.26 -7.50 -25.14
N PHE A 112 -11.29 -6.75 -25.52
CA PHE A 112 -12.28 -6.20 -24.59
C PHE A 112 -13.14 -7.35 -24.06
N THR A 113 -13.34 -7.42 -22.73
CA THR A 113 -14.27 -8.36 -22.11
C THR A 113 -15.67 -7.76 -22.16
N ASP A 114 -16.60 -8.54 -22.73
CA ASP A 114 -18.03 -8.31 -22.97
C ASP A 114 -18.65 -6.98 -22.53
N ASP A 115 -19.18 -6.25 -23.52
CA ASP A 115 -19.79 -4.91 -23.46
C ASP A 115 -21.12 -4.80 -22.66
N ASN A 116 -21.54 -5.81 -21.88
CA ASN A 116 -22.94 -5.91 -21.41
C ASN A 116 -23.18 -6.10 -19.90
N GLU A 117 -22.16 -6.22 -19.05
CA GLU A 117 -22.35 -6.23 -17.60
C GLU A 117 -21.93 -4.87 -17.00
N GLU A 118 -22.88 -4.18 -16.38
CA GLU A 118 -22.61 -2.96 -15.64
C GLU A 118 -21.68 -3.27 -14.46
N PHE A 119 -20.53 -2.59 -14.39
CA PHE A 119 -19.63 -2.74 -13.25
C PHE A 119 -20.34 -2.24 -11.98
N PRO A 120 -20.54 -3.07 -10.95
CA PRO A 120 -21.28 -2.67 -9.75
C PRO A 120 -20.41 -1.75 -8.88
N LEU A 121 -20.27 -0.49 -9.29
CA LEU A 121 -19.34 0.48 -8.71
C LEU A 121 -19.58 0.67 -7.21
N THR A 122 -20.85 0.76 -6.79
CA THR A 122 -21.20 0.95 -5.38
C THR A 122 -20.79 -0.25 -4.52
N ASP A 123 -21.00 -1.48 -5.00
CA ASP A 123 -20.60 -2.69 -4.29
C ASP A 123 -19.07 -2.77 -4.20
N TYR A 124 -18.39 -2.49 -5.31
CA TYR A 124 -16.94 -2.43 -5.34
C TYR A 124 -16.37 -1.38 -4.37
N GLU A 125 -16.92 -0.17 -4.33
CA GLU A 125 -16.46 0.89 -3.43
C GLU A 125 -16.65 0.50 -1.97
N LEU A 126 -17.79 -0.10 -1.62
CA LEU A 126 -18.08 -0.58 -0.27
C LEU A 126 -17.17 -1.73 0.14
N GLU A 127 -16.97 -2.71 -0.75
CA GLU A 127 -16.04 -3.83 -0.53
C GLU A 127 -14.61 -3.33 -0.38
N ALA A 128 -14.14 -2.46 -1.28
CA ALA A 128 -12.80 -1.90 -1.25
C ALA A 128 -12.57 -1.07 0.01
N PHE A 129 -13.56 -0.27 0.44
CA PHE A 129 -13.51 0.48 1.70
C PHE A 129 -13.41 -0.46 2.90
N THR A 130 -14.30 -1.45 2.98
CA THR A 130 -14.32 -2.41 4.10
C THR A 130 -13.03 -3.22 4.17
N PHE A 131 -12.56 -3.70 3.01
CA PHE A 131 -11.31 -4.44 2.87
C PHE A 131 -10.11 -3.61 3.32
N THR A 132 -9.94 -2.38 2.78
CA THR A 132 -8.79 -1.54 3.13
C THR A 132 -8.81 -1.08 4.58
N THR A 133 -9.96 -0.66 5.11
CA THR A 133 -10.07 -0.20 6.50
C THR A 133 -9.82 -1.33 7.50
N HIS A 134 -10.30 -2.54 7.21
CA HIS A 134 -10.01 -3.72 8.01
C HIS A 134 -8.51 -3.98 8.10
N PHE A 135 -7.81 -4.08 6.96
CA PHE A 135 -6.38 -4.38 6.97
C PHE A 135 -5.53 -3.22 7.50
N TYR A 136 -5.89 -1.98 7.22
CA TYR A 136 -5.26 -0.83 7.85
C TYR A 136 -5.26 -0.96 9.37
N LYS A 137 -6.44 -1.23 9.95
CA LYS A 137 -6.61 -1.34 11.40
C LYS A 137 -5.76 -2.47 11.97
N GLU A 138 -5.77 -3.64 11.33
CA GLU A 138 -4.99 -4.78 11.80
C GLU A 138 -3.49 -4.53 11.76
N ILE A 139 -2.98 -3.99 10.64
CA ILE A 139 -1.55 -3.68 10.48
C ILE A 139 -1.13 -2.62 11.51
N PHE A 140 -1.97 -1.60 11.70
CA PHE A 140 -1.72 -0.53 12.66
C PHE A 140 -1.66 -1.06 14.09
N ILE A 141 -2.63 -1.88 14.51
CA ILE A 141 -2.65 -2.48 15.85
C ILE A 141 -1.40 -3.33 16.07
N GLU A 142 -1.06 -4.19 15.11
CA GLU A 142 0.10 -5.07 15.23
C GLU A 142 1.41 -4.27 15.30
N LEU A 143 1.57 -3.24 14.46
CA LEU A 143 2.73 -2.34 14.53
C LEU A 143 2.80 -1.61 15.86
N ARG A 144 1.66 -1.10 16.34
CA ARG A 144 1.60 -0.40 17.63
C ARG A 144 2.00 -1.32 18.77
N GLU A 145 1.46 -2.53 18.81
CA GLU A 145 1.80 -3.53 19.82
C GLU A 145 3.29 -3.87 19.80
N LEU A 146 3.85 -4.07 18.60
CA LEU A 146 5.28 -4.30 18.43
C LEU A 146 6.12 -3.15 18.99
N VAL A 147 5.78 -1.90 18.66
CA VAL A 147 6.49 -0.71 19.17
C VAL A 147 6.35 -0.60 20.69
N VAL A 148 5.15 -0.74 21.23
CA VAL A 148 4.88 -0.65 22.68
C VAL A 148 5.67 -1.71 23.46
N GLN A 149 5.78 -2.92 22.93
CA GLN A 149 6.49 -4.02 23.58
C GLN A 149 8.02 -3.88 23.53
N ASN A 150 8.54 -3.15 22.55
CA ASN A 150 9.96 -3.18 22.22
C ASN A 150 10.67 -1.82 22.32
N GLU A 151 9.94 -0.72 22.46
CA GLU A 151 10.48 0.64 22.52
C GLU A 151 9.99 1.38 23.78
N GLU A 152 10.83 2.28 24.28
CA GLU A 152 10.41 3.21 25.32
C GLU A 152 9.66 4.39 24.69
N LEU A 153 8.34 4.42 24.87
CA LEU A 153 7.54 5.50 24.32
C LEU A 153 7.79 6.83 25.04
N PRO A 154 8.06 7.92 24.28
CA PRO A 154 8.47 9.20 24.85
C PRO A 154 7.37 9.92 25.63
N PHE A 155 6.08 9.58 25.43
CA PHE A 155 4.96 10.23 26.11
C PHE A 155 4.02 9.21 26.75
N ALA A 156 3.50 9.55 27.93
CA ALA A 156 2.64 8.67 28.73
C ALA A 156 1.30 8.35 28.04
N GLU A 157 0.75 9.29 27.28
CA GLU A 157 -0.49 9.13 26.50
C GLU A 157 -0.42 8.07 25.41
N PHE A 158 0.78 7.70 24.96
CA PHE A 158 0.96 6.62 23.99
C PHE A 158 1.09 5.23 24.64
N LYS A 159 1.21 5.17 25.98
CA LYS A 159 1.39 3.93 26.77
C LYS A 159 0.07 3.27 27.18
N SER A 160 -1.08 3.92 26.97
CA SER A 160 -2.43 3.44 27.32
C SER A 160 -3.18 2.79 26.16
#